data_AF-A0A7J4MAT9-F1
#
_entry.id   AF-A0A7J4MAT9-F1
#
_cell.length_a   1.000
_cell.length_b   1.000
_cell.length_c   1.000
_cell.angle_alpha   90.00
_cell.angle_beta   90.00
_cell.angle_gamma   90.00
#
_symmetry.space_group_name_H-M   'P 1'
#
loop_
_entity.id
_entity.type
_entity.pdbx_description
1 polymer ?
#
loop_
_entity_poly.entity_id
_entity_poly.type
_entity_poly.pdbx_seq_one_letter_code
_entity_poly.pdbx_strand_id
1 'polypeptide(L)'
;MEVWDVVVLGDGPAGLAAAANAAKEGANVLLITPESLGRRDPRMSDGLAAAIDESTNRGHREDTIRTGAFLSDQDIVASVTSSAVREADLLERRGVIFRRDLRGLPHVRRLPGHGQPRVVGSGDADARELQQVLEEQCMRHGVVLRSDQVPLKLVHTGQRVQGLVVADLTGGRVLGLQSKAVILADTGASDVATSGRGGHGLSLALDAGLPLRNMEFLASTPLGVRDTDMTLPLGLLADGAQVCEADGTPIELGPDLTSAVDAVRTAKEAVIDLRNLGEARPWYDATFRLIAQRLG
;
A
#
# COMPACT_ATOMS: atom_id res chain seq x y z
N MET A 1 3.36 33.67 -1.56
CA MET A 1 2.26 32.69 -1.68
C MET A 1 2.53 31.90 -2.94
N GLU A 2 2.64 30.58 -2.83
CA GLU A 2 2.98 29.71 -3.95
C GLU A 2 1.71 29.25 -4.66
N VAL A 3 1.76 29.15 -5.99
CA VAL A 3 0.60 28.80 -6.82
C VAL A 3 0.90 27.56 -7.62
N TRP A 4 0.01 26.58 -7.51
CA TRP A 4 0.11 25.27 -8.15
C TRP A 4 -1.20 24.94 -8.87
N ASP A 5 -1.15 24.09 -9.90
CA ASP A 5 -2.39 23.58 -10.48
C ASP A 5 -2.98 22.48 -9.59
N VAL A 6 -2.12 21.54 -9.19
CA VAL A 6 -2.48 20.40 -8.34
C VAL A 6 -1.49 20.30 -7.18
N VAL A 7 -2.00 20.15 -5.96
CA VAL A 7 -1.20 19.70 -4.82
C VAL A 7 -1.64 18.29 -4.42
N VAL A 8 -0.68 17.37 -4.29
CA VAL A 8 -0.90 16.00 -3.85
C VAL A 8 -0.30 15.85 -2.45
N LEU A 9 -1.10 15.35 -1.50
CA LEU A 9 -0.64 14.98 -0.18
C LEU A 9 -0.44 13.46 -0.13
N GLY A 10 0.78 13.01 0.16
CA GLY A 10 1.16 11.61 0.26
C GLY A 10 2.06 11.16 -0.89
N ASP A 11 3.14 10.46 -0.53
CA ASP A 11 4.17 9.93 -1.43
C ASP A 11 4.04 8.41 -1.66
N GLY A 12 2.91 7.82 -1.28
CA GLY A 12 2.60 6.43 -1.62
C GLY A 12 2.20 6.26 -3.11
N PRO A 13 1.91 5.01 -3.54
CA PRO A 13 1.67 4.71 -4.95
C PRO A 13 0.55 5.52 -5.60
N ALA A 14 -0.54 5.75 -4.87
CA ALA A 14 -1.66 6.54 -5.34
C ALA A 14 -1.26 8.01 -5.56
N GLY A 15 -0.52 8.59 -4.61
CA GLY A 15 -0.05 9.98 -4.68
C GLY A 15 0.95 10.19 -5.81
N LEU A 16 1.97 9.33 -5.90
CA LEU A 16 2.97 9.39 -6.98
C LEU A 16 2.34 9.18 -8.36
N ALA A 17 1.47 8.17 -8.51
CA ALA A 17 0.81 7.91 -9.79
C ALA A 17 -0.10 9.09 -10.19
N ALA A 18 -0.87 9.66 -9.25
CA ALA A 18 -1.71 10.82 -9.51
C ALA A 18 -0.87 12.04 -9.91
N ALA A 19 0.23 12.32 -9.18
CA ALA A 19 1.11 13.43 -9.46
C ALA A 19 1.81 13.31 -10.82
N ALA A 20 2.37 12.13 -11.11
CA ALA A 20 3.04 11.86 -12.39
C ALA A 20 2.07 11.98 -13.57
N ASN A 21 0.85 11.45 -13.46
CA ASN A 21 -0.15 11.55 -14.52
C ASN A 21 -0.64 12.98 -14.71
N ALA A 22 -0.90 13.73 -13.63
CA ALA A 22 -1.29 15.14 -13.73
C ALA A 22 -0.21 16.00 -14.38
N ALA A 23 1.06 15.81 -14.01
CA ALA A 23 2.19 16.51 -14.61
C ALA A 23 2.42 16.13 -16.07
N LYS A 24 2.22 14.85 -16.43
CA LYS A 24 2.26 14.37 -17.82
C LYS A 24 1.25 15.07 -18.72
N GLU A 25 0.06 15.39 -18.19
CA GLU A 25 -0.98 16.16 -18.90
C GLU A 25 -0.74 17.69 -18.88
N GLY A 26 0.40 18.14 -18.32
CA GLY A 26 0.85 19.54 -18.37
C GLY A 26 0.50 20.38 -17.15
N ALA A 27 -0.01 19.80 -16.07
CA ALA A 27 -0.27 20.53 -14.83
C ALA A 27 1.05 20.85 -14.09
N ASN A 28 1.13 22.02 -13.46
CA ASN A 28 2.18 22.31 -12.48
C ASN A 28 1.83 21.63 -11.14
N VAL A 29 2.55 20.56 -10.78
CA VAL A 29 2.22 19.69 -9.65
C VAL A 29 3.25 19.78 -8.53
N LEU A 30 2.75 19.97 -7.31
CA LEU A 30 3.51 19.80 -6.07
C LEU A 30 3.00 18.55 -5.33
N LEU A 31 3.89 17.63 -5.03
CA LEU A 31 3.64 16.53 -4.11
C LEU A 31 4.33 16.84 -2.78
N ILE A 32 3.57 16.75 -1.68
CA ILE A 32 4.09 16.93 -0.33
C ILE A 32 3.87 15.66 0.49
N THR A 33 4.77 15.41 1.43
CA THR A 33 4.61 14.36 2.45
C THR A 33 5.13 14.86 3.80
N PRO A 34 4.47 14.53 4.92
CA PRO A 34 4.98 14.82 6.25
C PRO A 34 6.19 13.95 6.63
N GLU A 35 6.47 12.92 5.85
CA GLU A 35 7.55 11.97 6.09
C GLU A 35 8.76 12.26 5.22
N SER A 36 9.87 11.56 5.47
CA SER A 36 11.06 11.66 4.63
C SER A 36 10.86 10.91 3.30
N LEU A 37 11.35 11.48 2.20
CA LEU A 37 11.26 10.85 0.88
C LEU A 37 11.91 9.46 0.87
N GLY A 38 11.32 8.54 0.10
CA GLY A 38 11.79 7.17 -0.03
C GLY A 38 11.47 6.28 1.18
N ARG A 39 10.64 6.72 2.13
CA ARG A 39 10.06 5.83 3.14
C ARG A 39 9.17 4.81 2.43
N ARG A 40 9.32 3.55 2.82
CA ARG A 40 8.62 2.42 2.21
C ARG A 40 7.50 1.97 3.13
N ASP A 41 6.30 1.88 2.60
CA ASP A 41 5.17 1.29 3.33
C ASP A 41 5.33 -0.24 3.33
N PRO A 42 5.53 -0.89 4.50
CA PRO A 42 5.67 -2.34 4.56
C PRO A 42 4.42 -3.07 4.04
N ARG A 43 3.24 -2.44 4.02
CA ARG A 43 2.01 -3.07 3.48
C ARG A 43 2.04 -3.29 1.98
N MET A 44 2.97 -2.64 1.27
CA MET A 44 3.17 -2.85 -0.16
C MET A 44 4.00 -4.11 -0.47
N SER A 45 4.47 -4.85 0.54
CA SER A 45 5.36 -6.00 0.33
C SER A 45 4.67 -7.26 -0.21
N ASP A 46 3.34 -7.30 -0.26
CA ASP A 46 2.60 -8.50 -0.63
C ASP A 46 2.39 -8.66 -2.15
N GLY A 47 2.58 -7.57 -2.89
CA GLY A 47 2.44 -7.51 -4.33
C GLY A 47 1.10 -6.95 -4.81
N LEU A 48 0.78 -7.19 -6.09
CA LEU A 48 -0.37 -6.66 -6.80
C LEU A 48 -1.26 -7.80 -7.28
N ALA A 49 -2.56 -7.74 -6.98
CA ALA A 49 -3.53 -8.69 -7.51
C ALA A 49 -3.85 -8.36 -8.97
N ALA A 50 -3.47 -9.24 -9.90
CA ALA A 50 -3.76 -9.12 -11.33
C ALA A 50 -4.07 -10.49 -11.92
N ALA A 51 -5.19 -10.60 -12.63
CA ALA A 51 -5.70 -11.84 -13.20
C ALA A 51 -4.93 -12.26 -14.48
N ILE A 52 -3.61 -12.43 -14.37
CA ILE A 52 -2.69 -12.66 -15.51
C ILE A 52 -2.83 -14.07 -16.09
N ASP A 53 -2.98 -15.09 -15.22
CA ASP A 53 -3.14 -16.49 -15.63
C ASP A 53 -4.62 -16.94 -15.63
N GLU A 54 -5.54 -15.98 -15.64
CA GLU A 54 -6.98 -16.23 -15.73
C GLU A 54 -7.52 -15.76 -17.09
N SER A 55 -8.52 -16.46 -17.63
CA SER A 55 -9.16 -16.09 -18.90
C SER A 55 -9.97 -14.79 -18.82
N THR A 56 -10.46 -14.44 -17.63
CA THR A 56 -11.25 -13.24 -17.36
C THR A 56 -10.96 -12.72 -15.94
N ASN A 57 -11.28 -11.46 -15.67
CA ASN A 57 -11.17 -10.88 -14.32
C ASN A 57 -12.31 -11.30 -13.37
N ARG A 58 -13.21 -12.20 -13.78
CA ARG A 58 -14.43 -12.51 -13.05
C ARG A 58 -14.12 -13.07 -11.66
N GLY A 59 -13.18 -14.01 -11.57
CA GLY A 59 -12.75 -14.60 -10.30
C GLY A 59 -12.15 -13.55 -9.37
N HIS A 60 -11.32 -12.65 -9.91
CA HIS A 60 -10.79 -11.51 -9.15
C HIS A 60 -11.92 -10.63 -8.58
N ARG A 61 -12.88 -10.23 -9.42
CA ARG A 61 -14.02 -9.42 -9.01
C ARG A 61 -14.88 -10.10 -7.93
N GLU A 62 -15.23 -11.37 -8.12
CA GLU A 62 -16.06 -12.12 -7.19
C GLU A 62 -15.37 -12.30 -5.82
N ASP A 63 -14.07 -12.57 -5.83
CA ASP A 63 -13.29 -12.66 -4.60
C ASP A 63 -13.27 -11.32 -3.85
N THR A 64 -12.99 -10.20 -4.53
CA THR A 64 -12.98 -8.86 -3.92
C THR A 64 -14.33 -8.50 -3.30
N ILE A 65 -15.44 -8.77 -3.99
CA ILE A 65 -16.80 -8.50 -3.48
C ILE A 65 -17.08 -9.35 -2.24
N ARG A 66 -16.75 -10.64 -2.29
CA ARG A 66 -16.99 -11.59 -1.19
C ARG A 66 -16.16 -11.22 0.04
N THR A 67 -14.86 -10.95 -0.12
CA THR A 67 -13.97 -10.59 0.99
C THR A 67 -14.30 -9.21 1.56
N GLY A 68 -14.81 -8.30 0.73
CA GLY A 68 -15.34 -7.00 1.17
C GLY A 68 -16.71 -7.09 1.87
N ALA A 69 -17.18 -8.29 2.21
CA ALA A 69 -18.48 -8.55 2.83
C ALA A 69 -19.67 -7.91 2.08
N PHE A 70 -19.56 -7.79 0.75
CA PHE A 70 -20.53 -7.11 -0.13
C PHE A 70 -20.78 -5.63 0.20
N LEU A 71 -19.91 -4.99 0.99
CA LEU A 71 -19.96 -3.56 1.32
C LEU A 71 -19.23 -2.69 0.30
N SER A 72 -18.42 -3.29 -0.57
CA SER A 72 -17.70 -2.59 -1.64
C SER A 72 -18.65 -2.13 -2.74
N ASP A 73 -18.43 -0.92 -3.25
CA ASP A 73 -19.14 -0.41 -4.42
C ASP A 73 -18.69 -1.21 -5.67
N GLN A 74 -19.59 -2.06 -6.19
CA GLN A 74 -19.23 -3.13 -7.14
C GLN A 74 -18.83 -2.63 -8.53
N ASP A 75 -19.28 -1.44 -8.91
CA ASP A 75 -18.86 -0.74 -10.13
C ASP A 75 -17.38 -0.32 -10.05
N ILE A 76 -16.94 0.19 -8.89
CA ILE A 76 -15.53 0.48 -8.62
C ILE A 76 -14.71 -0.81 -8.65
N VAL A 77 -15.18 -1.87 -7.98
CA VAL A 77 -14.49 -3.17 -7.99
C VAL A 77 -14.35 -3.72 -9.42
N ALA A 78 -15.42 -3.63 -10.23
CA ALA A 78 -15.37 -4.07 -11.62
C ALA A 78 -14.36 -3.27 -12.45
N SER A 79 -14.32 -1.94 -12.28
CA SER A 79 -13.36 -1.06 -12.95
C SER A 79 -11.92 -1.42 -12.56
N VAL A 80 -11.62 -1.49 -11.27
CA VAL A 80 -10.26 -1.78 -10.75
C VAL A 80 -9.77 -3.17 -11.16
N THR A 81 -10.61 -4.19 -11.00
CA THR A 81 -10.21 -5.58 -11.36
C THR A 81 -10.05 -5.77 -12.86
N SER A 82 -10.73 -4.97 -13.69
CA SER A 82 -10.57 -4.98 -15.15
C SER A 82 -9.30 -4.30 -15.64
N SER A 83 -8.82 -3.27 -14.94
CA SER A 83 -7.58 -2.57 -15.29
C SER A 83 -6.33 -3.25 -14.72
N ALA A 84 -6.45 -4.04 -13.66
CA ALA A 84 -5.32 -4.60 -12.90
C ALA A 84 -4.22 -5.25 -13.75
N VAL A 85 -4.56 -6.06 -14.77
CA VAL A 85 -3.56 -6.70 -15.65
C VAL A 85 -2.79 -5.67 -16.47
N ARG A 86 -3.48 -4.65 -16.99
CA ARG A 86 -2.85 -3.57 -17.75
C ARG A 86 -1.96 -2.71 -16.85
N GLU A 87 -2.39 -2.44 -15.62
CA GLU A 87 -1.56 -1.67 -14.68
C GLU A 87 -0.30 -2.45 -14.26
N ALA A 88 -0.40 -3.78 -14.08
CA ALA A 88 0.76 -4.63 -13.85
C ALA A 88 1.75 -4.61 -15.04
N ASP A 89 1.26 -4.79 -16.28
CA ASP A 89 2.09 -4.67 -17.49
C ASP A 89 2.73 -3.27 -17.62
N LEU A 90 1.99 -2.21 -17.28
CA LEU A 90 2.53 -0.85 -17.30
C LEU A 90 3.66 -0.66 -16.28
N LEU A 91 3.50 -1.17 -15.06
CA LEU A 91 4.52 -1.11 -14.02
C LEU A 91 5.78 -1.89 -14.41
N GLU A 92 5.60 -3.08 -14.98
CA GLU A 92 6.69 -3.90 -15.50
C GLU A 92 7.46 -3.17 -16.62
N ARG A 93 6.76 -2.58 -17.59
CA ARG A 93 7.38 -1.75 -18.66
C ARG A 93 8.11 -0.52 -18.14
N ARG A 94 7.72 -0.02 -16.97
CA ARG A 94 8.37 1.11 -16.31
C ARG A 94 9.58 0.70 -15.46
N GLY A 95 9.80 -0.60 -15.26
CA GLY A 95 11.02 -1.13 -14.62
C GLY A 95 10.79 -2.00 -13.40
N VAL A 96 9.54 -2.24 -12.96
CA VAL A 96 9.29 -3.14 -11.82
C VAL A 96 9.68 -4.57 -12.18
N ILE A 97 10.50 -5.20 -11.33
CA ILE A 97 11.04 -6.54 -11.57
C ILE A 97 10.18 -7.60 -10.89
N PHE A 98 9.15 -8.08 -11.58
CA PHE A 98 8.37 -9.20 -11.08
C PHE A 98 9.14 -10.53 -11.15
N ARG A 99 8.90 -11.39 -10.15
CA ARG A 99 9.30 -12.80 -10.16
C ARG A 99 8.76 -13.47 -11.41
N ARG A 100 9.50 -14.44 -11.95
CA ARG A 100 9.10 -15.21 -13.13
C ARG A 100 8.85 -16.67 -12.79
N ASP A 101 7.88 -17.27 -13.46
CA ASP A 101 7.71 -18.72 -13.49
C ASP A 101 8.62 -19.37 -14.54
N LEU A 102 8.57 -20.70 -14.64
CA LEU A 102 9.36 -21.46 -15.62
C LEU A 102 8.98 -21.18 -17.08
N ARG A 103 7.82 -20.57 -17.33
CA ARG A 103 7.36 -20.14 -18.66
C ARG A 103 7.88 -18.74 -19.01
N GLY A 104 8.52 -18.05 -18.08
CA GLY A 104 8.94 -16.65 -18.22
C GLY A 104 7.82 -15.64 -18.00
N LEU A 105 6.64 -16.06 -17.54
CA LEU A 105 5.53 -15.17 -17.17
C LEU A 105 5.68 -14.68 -15.73
N PRO A 106 5.05 -13.55 -15.34
CA PRO A 106 5.00 -13.14 -13.94
C PRO A 106 4.50 -14.28 -13.04
N HIS A 107 5.27 -14.62 -12.02
CA HIS A 107 4.91 -15.62 -11.03
C HIS A 107 3.78 -15.10 -10.14
N VAL A 108 2.67 -15.85 -10.11
CA VAL A 108 1.48 -15.52 -9.32
C VAL A 108 1.38 -16.40 -8.08
N ARG A 109 1.02 -15.77 -6.96
CA ARG A 109 0.76 -16.45 -5.69
C ARG A 109 -0.70 -16.33 -5.28
N ARG A 110 -1.15 -17.28 -4.47
CA ARG A 110 -2.47 -17.25 -3.83
C ARG A 110 -2.30 -16.73 -2.40
N LEU A 111 -2.87 -15.56 -2.13
CA LEU A 111 -2.94 -14.98 -0.78
C LEU A 111 -4.34 -15.21 -0.16
N PRO A 112 -4.48 -15.07 1.17
CA PRO A 112 -5.78 -15.20 1.85
C PRO A 112 -6.87 -14.35 1.18
N GLY A 113 -8.08 -14.93 1.04
CA GLY A 113 -9.23 -14.30 0.38
C GLY A 113 -9.34 -14.60 -1.13
N HIS A 114 -8.23 -14.94 -1.79
CA HIS A 114 -8.22 -15.28 -3.22
C HIS A 114 -8.60 -16.74 -3.47
N GLY A 115 -9.50 -16.98 -4.43
CA GLY A 115 -9.86 -18.30 -4.93
C GLY A 115 -8.83 -18.89 -5.91
N GLN A 116 -8.09 -18.04 -6.63
CA GLN A 116 -7.03 -18.43 -7.59
C GLN A 116 -5.72 -17.67 -7.32
N PRO A 117 -4.56 -18.23 -7.67
CA PRO A 117 -3.29 -17.50 -7.64
C PRO A 117 -3.31 -16.33 -8.62
N ARG A 118 -3.11 -15.10 -8.13
CA ARG A 118 -3.12 -13.89 -8.96
C ARG A 118 -2.31 -12.73 -8.41
N VAL A 119 -1.63 -12.91 -7.28
CA VAL A 119 -0.83 -11.84 -6.69
C VAL A 119 0.58 -11.94 -7.26
N VAL A 120 0.96 -10.95 -8.08
CA VAL A 120 2.30 -10.82 -8.64
C VAL A 120 3.15 -9.90 -7.78
N GLY A 121 4.45 -10.14 -7.76
CA GLY A 121 5.36 -9.32 -6.98
C GLY A 121 6.82 -9.71 -7.17
N SER A 122 7.64 -9.07 -6.36
CA SER A 122 9.10 -9.02 -6.38
C SER A 122 9.67 -9.54 -5.06
N GLY A 123 8.89 -10.37 -4.36
CA GLY A 123 9.22 -10.83 -3.01
C GLY A 123 9.00 -9.74 -1.98
N ASP A 124 9.94 -9.56 -1.06
CA ASP A 124 9.91 -8.47 -0.07
C ASP A 124 10.38 -7.12 -0.60
N ALA A 125 10.83 -7.06 -1.86
CA ALA A 125 11.27 -5.83 -2.51
C ALA A 125 10.12 -5.01 -3.11
N ASP A 126 8.89 -5.54 -3.18
CA ASP A 126 7.76 -4.90 -3.89
C ASP A 126 7.54 -3.43 -3.49
N ALA A 127 7.56 -3.14 -2.19
CA ALA A 127 7.42 -1.78 -1.69
C ALA A 127 8.49 -0.83 -2.23
N ARG A 128 9.74 -1.29 -2.33
CA ARG A 128 10.86 -0.50 -2.84
C ARG A 128 10.78 -0.33 -4.35
N GLU A 129 10.55 -1.41 -5.10
CA GLU A 129 10.52 -1.39 -6.56
C GLU A 129 9.40 -0.47 -7.07
N LEU A 130 8.20 -0.57 -6.46
CA LEU A 130 7.06 0.28 -6.82
C LEU A 130 7.32 1.74 -6.49
N GLN A 131 7.82 2.03 -5.28
CA GLN A 131 8.14 3.40 -4.87
C GLN A 131 9.15 4.04 -5.84
N GLN A 132 10.25 3.34 -6.11
CA GLN A 132 11.32 3.83 -6.98
C GLN A 132 10.80 4.14 -8.38
N VAL A 133 10.11 3.18 -9.02
CA VAL A 133 9.62 3.35 -10.39
C VAL A 133 8.62 4.51 -10.50
N LEU A 134 7.77 4.70 -9.50
CA LEU A 134 6.78 5.78 -9.47
C LEU A 134 7.42 7.14 -9.20
N GLU A 135 8.40 7.23 -8.30
CA GLU A 135 9.21 8.43 -8.09
C GLU A 135 9.96 8.83 -9.36
N GLU A 136 10.54 7.86 -10.07
CA GLU A 136 11.20 8.09 -11.37
C GLU A 136 10.20 8.66 -12.41
N GLN A 137 8.94 8.21 -12.42
CA GLN A 137 7.92 8.81 -13.29
C GLN A 137 7.60 10.25 -12.88
N CYS A 138 7.53 10.55 -11.58
CA CYS A 138 7.36 11.92 -11.08
C CYS A 138 8.51 12.82 -11.53
N MET A 139 9.77 12.37 -11.39
CA MET A 139 10.95 13.09 -11.84
C MET A 139 10.94 13.32 -13.36
N ARG A 140 10.60 12.29 -14.13
CA ARG A 140 10.48 12.35 -15.60
C ARG A 140 9.49 13.43 -16.06
N HIS A 141 8.39 13.61 -15.33
CA HIS A 141 7.34 14.58 -15.66
C HIS A 141 7.49 15.93 -14.95
N GLY A 142 8.55 16.13 -14.15
CA GLY A 142 8.83 17.41 -13.51
C GLY A 142 7.93 17.73 -12.31
N VAL A 143 7.41 16.70 -11.63
CA VAL A 143 6.70 16.89 -10.35
C VAL A 143 7.69 17.43 -9.31
N VAL A 144 7.29 18.45 -8.56
CA VAL A 144 8.06 18.95 -7.43
C VAL A 144 7.70 18.15 -6.18
N LEU A 145 8.68 17.46 -5.57
CA LEU A 145 8.49 16.69 -4.34
C LEU A 145 9.07 17.46 -3.15
N ARG A 146 8.32 17.52 -2.04
CA ARG A 146 8.78 18.09 -0.76
C ARG A 146 8.44 17.17 0.41
N SER A 147 9.46 16.72 1.12
CA SER A 147 9.30 16.02 2.41
C SER A 147 9.18 16.98 3.57
N ASP A 148 8.89 16.43 4.75
CA ASP A 148 8.90 17.12 6.03
C ASP A 148 7.95 18.33 6.04
N GLN A 149 6.84 18.23 5.27
CA GLN A 149 5.77 19.22 5.23
C GLN A 149 4.49 18.63 5.81
N VAL A 150 4.12 19.11 6.99
CA VAL A 150 2.92 18.65 7.69
C VAL A 150 1.73 19.51 7.26
N PRO A 151 0.67 18.93 6.68
CA PRO A 151 -0.51 19.70 6.32
C PRO A 151 -1.29 20.08 7.59
N LEU A 152 -1.70 21.34 7.68
CA LEU A 152 -2.40 21.89 8.85
C LEU A 152 -3.88 22.13 8.58
N LYS A 153 -4.24 22.60 7.38
CA LYS A 153 -5.62 22.99 7.07
C LYS A 153 -5.89 23.03 5.58
N LEU A 154 -7.05 22.53 5.16
CA LEU A 154 -7.59 22.80 3.82
C LEU A 154 -8.21 24.20 3.77
N VAL A 155 -7.83 24.97 2.76
CA VAL A 155 -8.44 26.29 2.51
C VAL A 155 -9.58 26.08 1.53
N HIS A 156 -10.80 26.45 1.91
CA HIS A 156 -11.99 26.27 1.07
C HIS A 156 -13.04 27.36 1.31
N THR A 157 -13.93 27.57 0.34
CA THR A 157 -15.08 28.49 0.45
C THR A 157 -16.40 27.75 0.68
N GLY A 158 -16.34 26.58 1.33
CA GLY A 158 -17.48 25.66 1.49
C GLY A 158 -17.81 24.85 0.23
N GLN A 159 -17.78 25.46 -0.96
CA GLN A 159 -18.08 24.77 -2.23
C GLN A 159 -16.84 24.33 -3.02
N ARG A 160 -15.69 24.95 -2.76
CA ARG A 160 -14.47 24.70 -3.54
C ARG A 160 -13.23 24.80 -2.65
N VAL A 161 -12.30 23.88 -2.83
CA VAL A 161 -10.96 23.95 -2.26
C VAL A 161 -10.12 24.96 -3.03
N GLN A 162 -9.35 25.77 -2.32
CA GLN A 162 -8.44 26.79 -2.88
C GLN A 162 -6.97 26.48 -2.59
N GLY A 163 -6.70 25.37 -1.90
CA GLY A 163 -5.37 24.93 -1.54
C GLY A 163 -5.31 24.45 -0.09
N LEU A 164 -4.12 24.56 0.51
CA LEU A 164 -3.87 24.13 1.88
C LEU A 164 -2.79 24.96 2.56
N VAL A 165 -2.81 24.93 3.89
CA VAL A 165 -1.76 25.47 4.76
C VAL A 165 -0.90 24.32 5.24
N VAL A 166 0.42 24.48 5.17
CA VAL A 166 1.40 23.46 5.59
C VAL A 166 2.41 24.06 6.56
N ALA A 167 2.87 23.27 7.52
CA ALA A 167 4.07 23.54 8.31
C ALA A 167 5.27 22.90 7.62
N ASP A 168 6.21 23.73 7.18
CA ASP A 168 7.52 23.32 6.69
C ASP A 168 8.44 23.12 7.90
N LEU A 169 8.72 21.84 8.22
CA LEU A 169 9.54 21.48 9.36
C LEU A 169 11.03 21.76 9.12
N THR A 170 11.48 21.74 7.87
CA THR A 170 12.86 22.06 7.51
C THR A 170 13.12 23.56 7.66
N GLY A 171 12.20 24.38 7.17
CA GLY A 171 12.30 25.85 7.20
C GLY A 171 11.80 26.50 8.50
N GLY A 172 11.07 25.77 9.34
CA GLY A 172 10.44 26.30 10.56
C GLY A 172 9.36 27.34 10.28
N ARG A 173 8.64 27.21 9.15
CA ARG A 173 7.67 28.22 8.66
C ARG A 173 6.33 27.58 8.34
N VAL A 174 5.28 28.40 8.38
CA VAL A 174 3.96 28.04 7.87
C VAL A 174 3.77 28.64 6.49
N LEU A 175 3.44 27.81 5.51
CA LEU A 175 3.28 28.18 4.11
C LEU A 175 1.83 28.02 3.68
N GLY A 176 1.34 28.98 2.90
CA GLY A 176 0.09 28.86 2.16
C GLY A 176 0.35 28.41 0.73
N LEU A 177 -0.18 27.26 0.36
CA LEU A 177 -0.12 26.68 -0.98
C LEU A 177 -1.48 26.90 -1.66
N GLN A 178 -1.55 27.80 -2.63
CA GLN A 178 -2.75 28.00 -3.42
C GLN A 178 -2.79 26.97 -4.55
N SER A 179 -3.92 26.30 -4.73
CA SER A 179 -4.09 25.34 -5.83
C SER A 179 -5.49 25.32 -6.41
N LYS A 180 -5.60 24.82 -7.66
CA LYS A 180 -6.89 24.58 -8.31
C LYS A 180 -7.52 23.27 -7.84
N ALA A 181 -6.70 22.27 -7.53
CA ALA A 181 -7.11 20.99 -6.98
C ALA A 181 -6.15 20.51 -5.86
N VAL A 182 -6.68 19.73 -4.94
CA VAL A 182 -5.92 19.02 -3.90
C VAL A 182 -6.31 17.55 -3.97
N ILE A 183 -5.31 16.66 -4.03
CA ILE A 183 -5.49 15.21 -3.97
C ILE A 183 -4.97 14.74 -2.62
N LEU A 184 -5.82 14.08 -1.84
CA LEU A 184 -5.46 13.46 -0.57
C LEU A 184 -5.20 11.98 -0.84
N ALA A 185 -3.93 11.57 -0.75
CA ALA A 185 -3.45 10.23 -1.05
C ALA A 185 -2.38 9.79 -0.04
N ASP A 186 -2.52 10.23 1.21
CA ASP A 186 -1.67 9.81 2.32
C ASP A 186 -2.16 8.49 2.92
N THR A 187 -1.47 8.03 3.96
CA THR A 187 -1.82 6.79 4.62
C THR A 187 -3.11 6.92 5.43
N GLY A 188 -3.89 5.84 5.46
CA GLY A 188 -5.20 5.80 6.11
C GLY A 188 -5.15 5.79 7.63
N ALA A 189 -6.33 5.78 8.26
CA ALA A 189 -6.49 5.83 9.71
C ALA A 189 -5.91 4.63 10.48
N SER A 190 -5.67 3.50 9.80
CA SER A 190 -5.08 2.30 10.42
C SER A 190 -3.65 2.53 10.93
N ASP A 191 -2.90 3.48 10.35
CA ASP A 191 -1.56 3.81 10.83
C ASP A 191 -1.57 4.59 12.13
N VAL A 192 -2.64 5.35 12.38
CA VAL A 192 -2.79 6.12 13.61
C VAL A 192 -2.90 5.15 14.79
N ALA A 193 -3.63 4.04 14.62
CA ALA A 193 -3.80 3.03 15.66
C ALA A 193 -2.53 2.21 15.94
N THR A 194 -1.68 2.00 14.93
CA THR A 194 -0.51 1.10 15.02
C THR A 194 0.80 1.83 15.29
N SER A 195 1.01 2.98 14.64
CA SER A 195 2.27 3.74 14.67
C SER A 195 2.12 5.17 15.22
N GLY A 196 0.89 5.64 15.44
CA GLY A 196 0.60 7.02 15.81
C GLY A 196 0.91 8.04 14.71
N ARG A 197 1.14 7.57 13.46
CA ARG A 197 1.45 8.40 12.29
C ARG A 197 0.38 8.19 11.21
N GLY A 198 0.24 9.12 10.28
CA GLY A 198 -0.72 9.02 9.17
C GLY A 198 -2.10 9.62 9.46
N GLY A 199 -3.04 9.45 8.53
CA GLY A 199 -4.40 9.97 8.64
C GLY A 199 -4.52 11.49 8.56
N HIS A 200 -3.50 12.20 8.07
CA HIS A 200 -3.53 13.65 7.96
C HIS A 200 -4.58 14.10 6.95
N GLY A 201 -4.64 13.45 5.77
CA GLY A 201 -5.65 13.73 4.75
C GLY A 201 -7.07 13.50 5.27
N LEU A 202 -7.29 12.44 6.04
CA LEU A 202 -8.58 12.16 6.68
C LEU A 202 -8.96 13.24 7.71
N SER A 203 -8.01 13.67 8.56
CA SER A 203 -8.22 14.78 9.50
C SER A 203 -8.58 16.07 8.78
N LEU A 204 -7.81 16.43 7.74
CA LEU A 204 -8.06 17.63 6.94
C LEU A 204 -9.45 17.62 6.30
N ALA A 205 -9.87 16.47 5.76
CA ALA A 205 -11.18 16.31 5.14
C ALA A 205 -12.29 16.48 6.18
N LEU A 206 -12.14 15.84 7.35
CA LEU A 206 -13.10 15.94 8.45
C LEU A 206 -13.21 17.39 8.98
N ASP A 207 -12.08 18.07 9.17
CA ASP A 207 -12.03 19.48 9.61
C ASP A 207 -12.63 20.44 8.59
N ALA A 208 -12.60 20.09 7.30
CA ALA A 208 -13.27 20.82 6.23
C ALA A 208 -14.78 20.53 6.15
N GLY A 209 -15.31 19.66 7.02
CA GLY A 209 -16.72 19.28 7.08
C GLY A 209 -17.12 18.17 6.10
N LEU A 210 -16.16 17.42 5.55
CA LEU A 210 -16.45 16.29 4.67
C LEU A 210 -16.72 15.02 5.49
N PRO A 211 -17.74 14.22 5.13
CA PRO A 211 -18.00 12.96 5.81
C PRO A 211 -16.93 11.94 5.46
N LEU A 212 -16.44 11.22 6.47
CA LEU A 212 -15.64 10.02 6.32
C LEU A 212 -16.57 8.81 6.36
N ARG A 213 -16.29 7.77 5.55
CA ARG A 213 -17.11 6.56 5.44
C ARG A 213 -16.32 5.35 5.90
N ASN A 214 -16.98 4.41 6.57
CA ASN A 214 -16.45 3.08 6.93
C ASN A 214 -15.19 3.13 7.82
N MET A 215 -15.07 4.13 8.69
CA MET A 215 -13.90 4.33 9.57
C MET A 215 -13.78 3.25 10.66
N GLU A 216 -14.85 2.51 10.92
CA GLU A 216 -14.92 1.39 11.86
C GLU A 216 -14.22 0.11 11.35
N PHE A 217 -13.96 0.02 10.04
CA PHE A 217 -13.35 -1.15 9.43
C PHE A 217 -11.82 -1.05 9.43
N LEU A 218 -11.19 -1.63 10.44
CA LEU A 218 -9.74 -1.72 10.56
C LEU A 218 -9.25 -3.11 10.14
N ALA A 219 -8.31 -3.15 9.20
CA ALA A 219 -7.66 -4.39 8.78
C ALA A 219 -6.52 -4.77 9.74
N SER A 220 -6.33 -6.07 9.95
CA SER A 220 -5.21 -6.65 10.70
C SER A 220 -4.54 -7.72 9.86
N THR A 221 -3.29 -8.04 10.17
CA THR A 221 -2.51 -9.08 9.50
C THR A 221 -2.12 -10.18 10.50
N PRO A 222 -2.17 -11.47 10.12
CA PRO A 222 -1.74 -12.57 10.99
C PRO A 222 -0.23 -12.59 11.23
N LEU A 223 0.56 -11.84 10.44
CA LEU A 223 2.03 -11.85 10.49
C LEU A 223 2.64 -10.58 11.09
N GLY A 224 1.90 -9.91 11.98
CA GLY A 224 2.46 -8.86 12.82
C GLY A 224 3.36 -9.45 13.91
N VAL A 225 4.55 -8.90 14.10
CA VAL A 225 5.50 -9.38 15.11
C VAL A 225 5.19 -8.73 16.46
N ARG A 226 4.91 -9.57 17.46
CA ARG A 226 4.55 -9.14 18.83
C ARG A 226 5.58 -8.15 19.38
N ASP A 227 5.08 -7.12 20.08
CA ASP A 227 5.87 -6.06 20.72
C ASP A 227 6.76 -5.22 19.77
N THR A 228 6.47 -5.25 18.47
CA THR A 228 7.15 -4.43 17.46
C THR A 228 6.16 -3.80 16.48
N ASP A 229 6.64 -2.86 15.68
CA ASP A 229 5.93 -2.28 14.52
C ASP A 229 6.15 -3.09 13.23
N MET A 230 6.78 -4.27 13.32
CA MET A 230 7.12 -5.08 12.15
C MET A 230 5.94 -5.94 11.69
N THR A 231 5.75 -5.98 10.37
CA THR A 231 4.84 -6.89 9.69
C THR A 231 5.64 -7.69 8.67
N LEU A 232 5.46 -9.02 8.66
CA LEU A 232 6.08 -9.88 7.65
C LEU A 232 5.16 -10.03 6.43
N PRO A 233 5.72 -10.17 5.21
CA PRO A 233 4.90 -10.33 4.01
C PRO A 233 4.07 -11.62 4.06
N LEU A 234 2.78 -11.53 3.74
CA LEU A 234 1.87 -12.67 3.59
C LEU A 234 2.33 -13.64 2.50
N GLY A 235 3.10 -13.14 1.51
CA GLY A 235 3.72 -13.99 0.50
C GLY A 235 4.55 -15.13 1.08
N LEU A 236 5.11 -14.98 2.29
CA LEU A 236 5.84 -16.05 2.98
C LEU A 236 4.99 -17.32 3.12
N LEU A 237 3.69 -17.17 3.46
CA LEU A 237 2.78 -18.29 3.61
C LEU A 237 2.52 -19.00 2.28
N ALA A 238 2.40 -18.23 1.20
CA ALA A 238 2.22 -18.78 -0.15
C ALA A 238 3.48 -19.50 -0.66
N ASP A 239 4.65 -19.09 -0.17
CA ASP A 239 5.97 -19.62 -0.56
C ASP A 239 6.49 -20.71 0.41
N GLY A 240 5.62 -21.25 1.28
CA GLY A 240 5.90 -22.45 2.09
C GLY A 240 6.14 -22.22 3.58
N ALA A 241 6.09 -20.96 4.05
CA ALA A 241 6.09 -20.70 5.49
C ALA A 241 4.81 -21.23 6.15
N GLN A 242 4.93 -21.64 7.41
CA GLN A 242 3.82 -22.16 8.19
C GLN A 242 3.75 -21.43 9.53
N VAL A 243 2.53 -21.18 10.00
CA VAL A 243 2.32 -20.70 11.36
C VAL A 243 2.08 -21.91 12.26
N CYS A 244 2.79 -21.98 13.38
CA CYS A 244 2.71 -23.07 14.35
C CYS A 244 2.74 -22.53 15.78
N GLU A 245 2.32 -23.36 16.73
CA GLU A 245 2.59 -23.12 18.14
C GLU A 245 4.09 -23.28 18.42
N ALA A 246 4.56 -22.74 19.55
CA ALA A 246 5.97 -22.83 19.95
C ALA A 246 6.51 -24.27 20.07
N ASP A 247 5.63 -25.26 20.26
CA ASP A 247 6.00 -26.69 20.28
C ASP A 247 6.10 -27.33 18.88
N GLY A 248 5.81 -26.57 17.83
CA GLY A 248 5.85 -26.99 16.43
C GLY A 248 4.51 -27.49 15.88
N THR A 249 3.43 -27.50 16.67
CA THR A 249 2.10 -27.90 16.19
C THR A 249 1.55 -26.90 15.17
N PRO A 250 1.17 -27.30 13.95
CA PRO A 250 0.65 -26.37 12.95
C PRO A 250 -0.64 -25.67 13.40
N ILE A 251 -0.76 -24.38 13.10
CA ILE A 251 -1.98 -23.59 13.28
C ILE A 251 -2.65 -23.47 11.91
N GLU A 252 -3.86 -24.03 11.78
CA GLU A 252 -4.64 -23.91 10.56
C GLU A 252 -5.16 -22.48 10.39
N LEU A 253 -4.63 -21.78 9.38
CA LEU A 253 -5.13 -20.47 9.00
C LEU A 253 -6.41 -20.63 8.18
N GLY A 254 -7.40 -19.79 8.46
CA GLY A 254 -8.62 -19.74 7.67
C GLY A 254 -8.40 -19.22 6.24
N PRO A 255 -9.42 -19.33 5.37
CA PRO A 255 -9.30 -19.02 3.94
C PRO A 255 -9.20 -17.52 3.64
N ASP A 256 -9.53 -16.66 4.59
CA ASP A 256 -9.49 -15.20 4.48
C ASP A 256 -8.61 -14.58 5.58
N LEU A 257 -8.33 -13.29 5.44
CA LEU A 257 -7.41 -12.60 6.35
C LEU A 257 -7.96 -12.52 7.78
N THR A 258 -9.27 -12.34 7.94
CA THR A 258 -9.92 -12.24 9.25
C THR A 258 -9.79 -13.54 10.03
N SER A 259 -10.18 -14.65 9.42
CA SER A 259 -10.08 -15.98 10.02
C SER A 259 -8.63 -16.41 10.28
N ALA A 260 -7.68 -16.01 9.42
CA ALA A 260 -6.26 -16.21 9.68
C ALA A 260 -5.76 -15.42 10.90
N VAL A 261 -6.18 -14.15 11.06
CA VAL A 261 -5.86 -13.33 12.23
C VAL A 261 -6.45 -13.95 13.50
N ASP A 262 -7.70 -14.40 13.46
CA ASP A 262 -8.37 -15.01 14.61
C ASP A 262 -7.66 -16.29 15.05
N ALA A 263 -7.25 -17.15 14.11
CA ALA A 263 -6.47 -18.35 14.41
C ALA A 263 -5.18 -18.01 15.17
N VAL A 264 -4.40 -17.02 14.68
CA VAL A 264 -3.17 -16.57 15.33
C VAL A 264 -3.43 -15.95 16.71
N ARG A 265 -4.51 -15.19 16.87
CA ARG A 265 -4.89 -14.57 18.16
C ARG A 265 -5.33 -15.59 19.21
N THR A 266 -5.93 -16.70 18.79
CA THR A 266 -6.38 -17.76 19.71
C THR A 266 -5.27 -18.74 20.12
N ALA A 267 -4.16 -18.77 19.38
CA ALA A 267 -3.01 -19.59 19.70
C ALA A 267 -2.33 -19.14 21.00
N LYS A 268 -1.70 -20.09 21.71
CA LYS A 268 -1.00 -19.78 22.96
C LYS A 268 0.25 -18.97 22.68
N GLU A 269 1.05 -19.44 21.74
CA GLU A 269 2.28 -18.79 21.30
C GLU A 269 2.53 -19.11 19.82
N ALA A 270 1.95 -18.29 18.95
CA ALA A 270 2.14 -18.42 17.52
C ALA A 270 3.54 -17.98 17.10
N VAL A 271 4.22 -18.85 16.36
CA VAL A 271 5.51 -18.62 15.70
C VAL A 271 5.38 -18.94 14.21
N ILE A 272 6.22 -18.31 13.39
CA ILE A 272 6.29 -18.60 11.95
C ILE A 272 7.53 -19.43 11.64
N ASP A 273 7.33 -20.59 11.03
CA ASP A 273 8.38 -21.46 10.54
C ASP A 273 8.72 -21.12 9.08
N LEU A 274 9.94 -20.60 8.88
CA LEU A 274 10.47 -20.19 7.58
C LEU A 274 11.41 -21.24 6.95
N ARG A 275 11.56 -22.43 7.54
CA ARG A 275 12.54 -23.44 7.08
C ARG A 275 12.18 -24.02 5.70
N ASN A 276 10.90 -24.01 5.34
CA ASN A 276 10.38 -24.66 4.14
C ASN A 276 10.24 -23.73 2.92
N LEU A 277 10.86 -22.54 2.93
CA LEU A 277 10.79 -21.58 1.82
C LEU A 277 11.46 -22.05 0.52
N GLY A 278 12.36 -23.05 0.58
CA GLY A 278 13.04 -23.60 -0.59
C GLY A 278 13.68 -22.55 -1.49
N GLU A 279 13.37 -22.59 -2.78
CA GLU A 279 13.88 -21.65 -3.81
C GLU A 279 13.33 -20.22 -3.67
N ALA A 280 12.28 -20.01 -2.87
CA ALA A 280 11.73 -18.67 -2.63
C ALA A 280 12.55 -17.85 -1.63
N ARG A 281 13.39 -18.49 -0.80
CA ARG A 281 14.17 -17.82 0.26
C ARG A 281 14.93 -16.56 -0.18
N PRO A 282 15.62 -16.53 -1.35
CA PRO A 282 16.35 -15.33 -1.80
C PRO A 282 15.46 -14.10 -2.03
N TRP A 283 14.16 -14.31 -2.30
CA TRP A 283 13.17 -13.23 -2.49
C TRP A 283 12.70 -12.60 -1.18
N TYR A 284 13.19 -13.08 -0.04
CA TYR A 284 12.85 -12.61 1.30
C TYR A 284 14.08 -12.16 2.11
N ASP A 285 15.21 -11.90 1.44
CA ASP A 285 16.47 -11.58 2.10
C ASP A 285 16.41 -10.27 2.92
N ALA A 286 15.64 -9.27 2.48
CA ALA A 286 15.46 -8.05 3.26
C ALA A 286 14.64 -8.31 4.54
N THR A 287 13.67 -9.22 4.48
CA THR A 287 12.86 -9.67 5.62
C THR A 287 13.74 -10.41 6.63
N PHE A 288 14.58 -11.35 6.18
CA PHE A 288 15.54 -12.03 7.06
C PHE A 288 16.54 -11.07 7.71
N ARG A 289 17.06 -10.11 6.94
CA ARG A 289 17.95 -9.07 7.49
C ARG A 289 17.24 -8.20 8.52
N LEU A 290 15.99 -7.81 8.28
CA LEU A 290 15.20 -7.01 9.21
C LEU A 290 14.93 -7.77 10.51
N ILE A 291 14.55 -9.05 10.43
CA ILE A 291 14.36 -9.94 11.58
C ILE A 291 15.65 -10.01 12.41
N ALA A 292 16.79 -10.34 11.79
CA ALA A 292 18.08 -10.46 12.50
C ALA A 292 18.54 -9.14 13.14
N GLN A 293 18.21 -7.99 12.53
CA GLN A 293 18.57 -6.69 13.08
C GLN A 293 17.69 -6.26 14.27
N ARG A 294 16.41 -6.66 14.27
CA ARG A 294 15.41 -6.16 15.22
C ARG A 294 15.09 -7.12 16.36
N LEU A 295 15.25 -8.42 16.13
CA LEU A 295 14.84 -9.46 17.09
C LEU A 295 16.03 -10.23 17.69
N GLY A 296 17.26 -9.96 17.24
CA GLY A 296 18.48 -10.64 17.69
C GLY A 296 18.68 -12.01 17.06
#